data_AF-G3SSR4-F1
#
_entry.id   AF-G3SSR4-F1
#
_cell.length_a   1.000
_cell.length_b   1.000
_cell.length_c   1.000
_cell.angle_alpha   90.00
_cell.angle_beta   90.00
_cell.angle_gamma   90.00
#
_symmetry.space_group_name_H-M   'P 1'
#
loop_
_entity.id
_entity.type
_entity.pdbx_description
1 polymer ?
#
loop_
_entity_poly.entity_id
_entity_poly.type
_entity_poly.pdbx_seq_one_letter_code
_entity_poly.pdbx_strand_id
1 'polypeptide(L)'
;SINITNIQLDSRIRMSFHKEWFWANISLEFDIRFRLPFNNKIIQLHAHVNLVVEFWLEKDEFGRRDLAMGSCHVEPSSVNVMVLTEDIPPKMKHFIRNLRENLEKVIPLLVASQVCPLMDEILRQLDVKLLKSLL
;
A
#
# COMPACT_ATOMS: atom_id res chain seq x y z
N SER A 1 3.83 -21.74 -7.07
CA SER A 1 3.50 -20.48 -7.77
C SER A 1 2.73 -19.58 -6.82
N ILE A 2 2.86 -18.26 -7.00
CA ILE A 2 2.18 -17.23 -6.21
C ILE A 2 1.31 -16.45 -7.19
N ASN A 3 0.03 -16.23 -6.84
CA ASN A 3 -0.87 -15.41 -7.62
C ASN A 3 -1.50 -14.35 -6.72
N ILE A 4 -1.62 -13.11 -7.20
CA ILE A 4 -2.21 -11.98 -6.47
C ILE A 4 -3.54 -11.66 -7.15
N THR A 5 -4.61 -11.60 -6.38
CA THR A 5 -5.99 -11.43 -6.88
C THR A 5 -6.76 -10.47 -5.97
N ASN A 6 -7.94 -10.03 -6.41
CA ASN A 6 -8.85 -9.20 -5.59
C ASN A 6 -8.18 -7.95 -5.00
N ILE A 7 -7.37 -7.26 -5.81
CA ILE A 7 -6.71 -6.02 -5.40
C ILE A 7 -7.78 -4.92 -5.27
N GLN A 8 -7.87 -4.32 -4.10
CA GLN A 8 -8.74 -3.19 -3.78
C GLN A 8 -7.89 -2.05 -3.24
N LEU A 9 -8.22 -0.83 -3.66
CA LEU A 9 -7.53 0.38 -3.25
C LEU A 9 -8.58 1.40 -2.79
N ASP A 10 -8.39 1.91 -1.59
CA ASP A 10 -9.13 3.04 -1.05
C ASP A 10 -8.15 4.12 -0.60
N SER A 11 -8.52 5.39 -0.74
CA SER A 11 -7.64 6.49 -0.38
C SER A 11 -8.41 7.58 0.36
N ARG A 12 -7.87 8.00 1.50
CA ARG A 12 -8.39 9.10 2.29
C ARG A 12 -7.35 10.20 2.41
N ILE A 13 -7.66 11.35 1.85
CA ILE A 13 -6.81 12.55 1.94
C ILE A 13 -7.24 13.36 3.16
N ARG A 14 -6.26 13.85 3.92
CA ARG A 14 -6.44 14.78 5.03
C ARG A 14 -5.50 15.98 4.83
N MET A 15 -5.94 17.15 5.29
CA MET A 15 -5.23 18.40 5.10
C MET A 15 -4.91 19.06 6.43
N SER A 16 -3.75 19.72 6.51
CA SER A 16 -3.44 20.69 7.56
C SER A 16 -3.36 22.10 6.95
N PHE A 17 -4.18 23.01 7.48
CA PHE A 17 -4.37 24.36 6.90
C PHE A 17 -3.16 25.29 7.08
N HIS A 18 -2.28 25.02 8.04
CA HIS A 18 -1.25 25.99 8.44
C HIS A 18 -0.05 26.10 7.47
N LYS A 19 0.10 25.23 6.46
CA LYS A 19 1.29 25.21 5.57
C LYS A 19 1.07 24.70 4.13
N GLU A 20 -0.18 24.61 3.62
CA GLU A 20 -0.44 23.91 2.34
C GLU A 20 0.17 22.47 2.34
N TRP A 21 0.17 21.82 3.50
CA TRP A 21 0.69 20.47 3.73
C TRP A 21 -0.44 19.46 3.76
N PHE A 22 -0.27 18.37 3.02
CA PHE A 22 -1.26 17.32 2.84
C PHE A 22 -0.69 15.97 3.24
N TRP A 23 -1.59 15.09 3.68
CA TRP A 23 -1.26 13.70 3.87
C TRP A 23 -2.40 12.82 3.36
N ALA A 24 -2.05 11.83 2.55
CA ALA A 24 -2.98 10.81 2.08
C ALA A 24 -2.67 9.50 2.80
N ASN A 25 -3.72 8.85 3.31
CA ASN A 25 -3.66 7.47 3.75
C ASN A 25 -4.30 6.60 2.66
N ILE A 26 -3.51 5.72 2.06
CA ILE A 26 -3.92 4.82 1.00
C ILE A 26 -4.00 3.41 1.59
N SER A 27 -5.20 2.87 1.70
CA SER A 27 -5.43 1.48 2.09
C SER A 27 -5.41 0.59 0.86
N LEU A 28 -4.60 -0.46 0.92
CA LEU A 28 -4.47 -1.47 -0.13
C LEU A 28 -4.77 -2.83 0.48
N GLU A 29 -5.75 -3.51 -0.12
CA GLU A 29 -6.14 -4.86 0.22
C GLU A 29 -5.96 -5.79 -0.98
N PHE A 30 -5.46 -7.00 -0.77
CA PHE A 30 -5.33 -7.98 -1.84
C PHE A 30 -5.22 -9.40 -1.30
N ASP A 31 -5.67 -10.35 -2.13
CA ASP A 31 -5.57 -11.78 -1.81
C ASP A 31 -4.32 -12.37 -2.46
N ILE A 32 -3.62 -13.23 -1.70
CA ILE A 32 -2.46 -13.97 -2.17
C ILE A 32 -2.78 -15.46 -2.17
N ARG A 33 -2.69 -16.08 -3.34
CA ARG A 33 -2.87 -17.52 -3.53
C ARG A 33 -1.52 -18.19 -3.69
N PHE A 34 -1.18 -19.03 -2.72
CA PHE A 34 0.03 -19.85 -2.71
C PHE A 34 -0.30 -21.29 -3.07
N ARG A 35 0.21 -21.77 -4.20
CA ARG A 35 0.15 -23.20 -4.53
C ARG A 35 1.33 -23.92 -3.89
N LEU A 36 1.02 -24.85 -2.99
CA LEU A 36 2.00 -25.65 -2.28
C LEU A 36 2.67 -26.67 -3.23
N PRO A 37 3.99 -26.86 -3.12
CA PRO A 37 4.71 -27.76 -4.02
C PRO A 37 4.43 -29.25 -3.74
N PHE A 38 3.95 -29.61 -2.55
CA PHE A 38 3.90 -31.01 -2.10
C PHE A 38 2.53 -31.69 -2.24
N ASN A 39 1.43 -30.95 -2.39
CA ASN A 39 0.09 -31.54 -2.32
C ASN A 39 -0.96 -30.87 -3.22
N ASN A 40 -0.56 -30.01 -4.17
CA ASN A 40 -1.45 -29.21 -5.02
C ASN A 40 -2.51 -28.36 -4.27
N LYS A 41 -2.47 -28.30 -2.94
CA LYS A 41 -3.39 -27.46 -2.16
C LYS A 41 -2.99 -26.00 -2.35
N ILE A 42 -4.00 -25.15 -2.33
CA ILE A 42 -3.86 -23.71 -2.42
C ILE A 42 -4.12 -23.16 -1.02
N ILE A 43 -3.19 -22.35 -0.53
CA ILE A 43 -3.39 -21.51 0.65
C ILE A 43 -3.77 -20.14 0.13
N GLN A 44 -4.89 -19.61 0.63
CA GLN A 44 -5.30 -18.25 0.37
C GLN A 44 -5.02 -17.40 1.61
N LEU A 45 -4.37 -16.27 1.39
CA LEU A 45 -4.07 -15.26 2.39
C LEU A 45 -4.74 -13.96 1.95
N HIS A 46 -5.12 -13.14 2.90
CA HIS A 46 -5.59 -11.78 2.67
C HIS A 46 -4.60 -10.82 3.31
N ALA A 47 -4.12 -9.84 2.55
CA ALA A 47 -3.18 -8.85 3.01
C ALA A 47 -3.83 -7.47 2.98
N HIS A 48 -3.66 -6.72 4.06
CA HIS A 48 -4.05 -5.32 4.18
C HIS A 48 -2.82 -4.51 4.58
N VAL A 49 -2.60 -3.38 3.90
CA VAL A 49 -1.55 -2.40 4.22
C VAL A 49 -2.05 -0.98 4.00
N ASN A 50 -1.65 -0.07 4.87
CA ASN A 50 -1.85 1.36 4.67
C ASN A 50 -0.52 2.04 4.32
N LEU A 51 -0.55 2.92 3.33
CA LEU A 51 0.54 3.83 2.99
C LEU A 51 0.18 5.24 3.42
N VAL A 52 1.17 5.94 3.96
CA VAL A 52 1.10 7.36 4.24
C VAL A 52 1.97 8.07 3.21
N VAL A 53 1.36 9.03 2.51
CA VAL A 53 2.03 9.89 1.53
C VAL A 53 1.85 11.33 1.97
N GLU A 54 2.95 12.01 2.26
CA GLU A 54 2.99 13.44 2.52
C GLU A 54 3.29 14.19 1.23
N PHE A 55 2.65 15.33 1.02
CA PHE A 55 2.91 16.19 -0.13
C PHE A 55 2.51 17.64 0.18
N TRP A 56 3.07 18.58 -0.58
CA TRP A 56 2.78 20.01 -0.43
C TRP A 56 2.86 20.73 -1.76
N LEU A 57 2.37 21.96 -1.77
CA LEU A 57 2.54 22.86 -2.91
C LEU A 57 3.92 23.49 -2.86
N GLU A 58 4.70 23.26 -3.91
CA GLU A 58 6.01 23.87 -4.11
C GLU A 58 5.96 24.81 -5.31
N LYS A 59 6.75 25.88 -5.25
CA LYS A 59 6.86 26.85 -6.34
C LYS A 59 8.16 26.59 -7.09
N ASP A 60 8.07 26.36 -8.40
CA ASP A 60 9.24 26.21 -9.26
C ASP A 60 9.96 27.55 -9.47
N GLU A 61 11.13 27.50 -10.12
CA GLU A 61 11.96 28.66 -10.44
C GLU A 61 11.27 29.67 -11.38
N PHE A 62 10.27 29.23 -12.14
CA PHE A 62 9.46 30.07 -13.05
C PHE A 62 8.18 30.60 -12.37
N GLY A 63 7.95 30.21 -11.13
CA GLY A 63 6.83 30.60 -10.31
C GLY A 63 5.52 29.85 -10.53
N ARG A 64 5.56 28.73 -11.27
CA ARG A 64 4.47 27.75 -11.33
C ARG A 64 4.42 26.99 -10.00
N ARG A 65 3.22 26.60 -9.60
CA ARG A 65 3.02 25.79 -8.40
C ARG A 65 2.77 24.37 -8.85
N ASP A 66 3.55 23.44 -8.32
CA ASP A 66 3.41 22.00 -8.56
C ASP A 66 3.29 21.29 -7.20
N LEU A 67 2.86 20.04 -7.21
CA LEU A 67 2.89 19.20 -6.02
C LEU A 67 4.24 18.52 -5.91
N ALA A 68 4.88 18.71 -4.77
CA ALA A 68 6.07 17.96 -4.39
C ALA A 68 5.67 16.83 -3.42
N MET A 69 6.13 15.61 -3.70
CA MET A 69 6.01 14.50 -2.77
C MET A 69 7.07 14.61 -1.67
N GLY A 70 6.64 14.44 -0.43
CA GLY A 70 7.49 14.32 0.74
C GLY A 70 7.76 12.86 1.08
N SER A 71 7.46 12.49 2.33
CA SER A 71 7.59 11.12 2.80
C SER A 71 6.51 10.22 2.18
N CYS A 72 6.91 9.06 1.67
CA CYS A 72 6.00 7.98 1.30
C CYS A 72 6.48 6.68 1.92
N HIS A 73 5.64 6.07 2.76
CA HIS A 73 5.99 4.83 3.46
C HIS A 73 4.74 4.04 3.87
N VAL A 74 4.91 2.74 4.09
CA VAL A 74 3.88 1.89 4.69
C VAL A 74 3.86 2.12 6.19
N GLU A 75 2.67 2.30 6.77
CA GLU A 75 2.46 2.38 8.22
C GLU A 75 2.67 0.98 8.83
N PRO A 76 3.72 0.73 9.65
CA PRO A 76 4.05 -0.63 10.08
C PRO A 76 2.96 -1.31 10.89
N SER A 77 2.20 -0.55 11.68
CA SER A 77 1.07 -1.06 12.48
C SER A 77 -0.16 -1.44 11.66
N SER A 78 -0.23 -1.03 10.39
CA SER A 78 -1.36 -1.33 9.50
C SER A 78 -1.24 -2.67 8.78
N VAL A 79 -0.03 -3.25 8.78
CA VAL A 79 0.29 -4.45 8.02
C VAL A 79 -0.35 -5.65 8.68
N ASN A 80 -1.29 -6.28 7.99
CA ASN A 80 -1.97 -7.47 8.47
C ASN A 80 -2.05 -8.51 7.36
N VAL A 81 -1.68 -9.76 7.67
CA VAL A 81 -1.83 -10.90 6.77
C VAL A 81 -2.65 -11.97 7.47
N MET A 82 -3.85 -12.21 6.96
CA MET A 82 -4.78 -13.22 7.48
C MET A 82 -4.79 -14.46 6.60
N VAL A 83 -5.02 -15.62 7.20
CA VAL A 83 -5.17 -16.88 6.47
C VAL A 83 -6.65 -17.15 6.24
N LEU A 84 -7.07 -17.30 4.98
CA LEU A 84 -8.46 -17.53 4.60
C LEU A 84 -8.80 -19.03 4.43
N THR A 85 -7.80 -19.90 4.37
CA THR A 85 -8.00 -21.35 4.20
C THR A 85 -8.38 -22.00 5.53
N GLU A 86 -9.55 -22.63 5.61
CA GLU A 86 -10.06 -23.26 6.84
C GLU A 86 -9.49 -24.68 7.08
N ASP A 87 -9.37 -25.49 6.02
CA ASP A 87 -8.95 -26.91 6.09
C ASP A 87 -7.42 -27.11 6.15
N ILE A 88 -6.77 -26.46 7.10
CA ILE A 88 -5.31 -26.54 7.29
C ILE A 88 -4.94 -27.80 8.08
N PRO A 89 -4.17 -28.74 7.50
CA PRO A 89 -3.69 -29.89 8.25
C PRO A 89 -2.81 -29.46 9.43
N PRO A 90 -2.90 -30.09 10.62
CA PRO A 90 -2.11 -29.73 11.79
C PRO A 90 -0.60 -29.66 11.52
N LYS A 91 -0.08 -30.56 10.68
CA LYS A 91 1.33 -30.63 10.26
C LYS A 91 1.80 -29.37 9.50
N MET A 92 0.88 -28.60 8.93
CA MET A 92 1.17 -27.41 8.13
C MET A 92 1.07 -26.10 8.91
N LYS A 93 0.58 -26.12 10.15
CA LYS A 93 0.38 -24.90 10.95
C LYS A 93 1.66 -24.08 11.11
N HIS A 94 2.80 -24.75 11.38
CA HIS A 94 4.09 -24.08 11.53
C HIS A 94 4.56 -23.44 10.21
N PHE A 95 4.36 -24.12 9.08
CA PHE A 95 4.73 -23.59 7.77
C PHE A 95 3.92 -22.33 7.45
N ILE A 96 2.60 -22.36 7.71
CA ILE A 96 1.71 -21.22 7.43
C ILE A 96 2.03 -20.04 8.34
N ARG A 97 2.31 -20.28 9.63
CA ARG A 97 2.77 -19.22 10.54
C ARG A 97 4.04 -18.55 10.02
N ASN A 98 5.06 -19.33 9.65
CA ASN A 98 6.30 -18.79 9.11
C ASN A 98 6.07 -18.03 7.79
N LEU A 99 5.21 -18.55 6.91
CA LEU A 99 4.87 -17.88 5.66
C LEU A 99 4.23 -16.51 5.94
N ARG A 100 3.26 -16.47 6.85
CA ARG A 100 2.60 -15.23 7.28
C ARG A 100 3.62 -14.22 7.84
N GLU A 101 4.45 -14.63 8.79
CA GLU A 101 5.47 -13.76 9.41
C GLU A 101 6.49 -13.21 8.39
N ASN A 102 6.83 -13.99 7.36
CA ASN A 102 7.71 -13.51 6.29
C ASN A 102 6.99 -12.53 5.36
N LEU A 103 5.72 -12.76 5.05
CA LEU A 103 4.93 -11.86 4.22
C LEU A 103 4.68 -10.52 4.91
N GLU A 104 4.39 -10.51 6.21
CA GLU A 104 4.26 -9.28 7.00
C GLU A 104 5.55 -8.42 6.96
N LYS A 105 6.72 -9.02 6.74
CA LYS A 105 8.00 -8.29 6.60
C LYS A 105 8.27 -7.82 5.17
N VAL A 106 7.93 -8.64 4.17
CA VAL A 106 8.29 -8.40 2.77
C VAL A 106 7.26 -7.52 2.04
N ILE A 107 5.98 -7.70 2.32
CA ILE A 107 4.90 -6.96 1.65
C ILE A 107 5.09 -5.44 1.78
N PRO A 108 5.38 -4.86 2.96
CA PRO A 108 5.53 -3.42 3.10
C PRO A 108 6.61 -2.83 2.20
N LEU A 109 7.74 -3.54 2.08
CA LEU A 109 8.88 -3.14 1.25
C LEU A 109 8.50 -3.16 -0.24
N LEU A 110 7.86 -4.24 -0.70
CA LEU A 110 7.43 -4.37 -2.09
C LEU A 110 6.37 -3.32 -2.46
N VAL A 111 5.38 -3.14 -1.60
CA VAL A 111 4.29 -2.18 -1.84
C VAL A 111 4.85 -0.76 -1.88
N ALA A 112 5.68 -0.35 -0.92
CA ALA A 112 6.31 0.97 -0.94
C ALA A 112 7.17 1.18 -2.19
N SER A 113 7.96 0.18 -2.60
CA SER A 113 8.84 0.28 -3.78
C SER A 113 8.09 0.50 -5.10
N GLN A 114 6.83 0.09 -5.19
CA GLN A 114 6.01 0.21 -6.40
C GLN A 114 5.05 1.39 -6.32
N VAL A 115 4.40 1.59 -5.17
CA VAL A 115 3.37 2.63 -5.01
C VAL A 115 3.98 4.01 -4.83
N CYS A 116 5.08 4.14 -4.09
CA CYS A 116 5.66 5.48 -3.83
C CYS A 116 6.17 6.17 -5.11
N PRO A 117 6.93 5.51 -6.02
CA PRO A 117 7.32 6.14 -7.28
C PRO A 117 6.12 6.51 -8.16
N LEU A 118 5.09 5.65 -8.19
CA LEU A 118 3.85 5.92 -8.93
C LEU A 118 3.12 7.14 -8.37
N MET A 119 3.07 7.28 -7.04
CA MET A 119 2.47 8.45 -6.39
C MET A 119 3.23 9.74 -6.71
N ASP A 120 4.56 9.72 -6.75
CA ASP A 120 5.36 10.88 -7.17
C ASP A 120 4.99 11.32 -8.60
N GLU A 121 4.88 10.36 -9.52
CA GLU A 121 4.52 10.64 -10.90
C GLU A 121 3.10 11.20 -11.02
N ILE A 122 2.13 10.61 -10.31
CA ILE A 122 0.74 11.10 -10.28
C ILE A 122 0.67 12.52 -9.71
N LEU A 123 1.38 12.80 -8.61
CA LEU A 123 1.39 14.12 -7.98
C LEU A 123 1.95 15.19 -8.91
N ARG A 124 3.01 14.89 -9.67
CA ARG A 124 3.58 15.82 -10.67
C ARG A 124 2.64 16.13 -11.83
N GLN A 125 1.72 15.22 -12.16
CA GLN A 125 0.77 15.38 -13.27
C GLN A 125 -0.56 16.03 -12.84
N LEU A 126 -0.85 16.06 -11.54
CA LEU A 126 -2.08 16.64 -11.01
C LEU A 126 -2.09 18.17 -11.16
N ASP A 127 -3.15 18.71 -11.76
CA ASP A 127 -3.33 20.16 -11.87
C ASP A 127 -3.61 20.76 -10.48
N VAL A 128 -2.76 21.67 -10.05
CA VAL A 128 -2.88 22.41 -8.79
C VAL A 128 -4.20 23.19 -8.69
N LYS A 129 -4.81 23.57 -9.82
CA LYS A 129 -6.14 24.20 -9.83
C LYS A 129 -7.24 23.24 -9.39
N LEU A 130 -7.16 21.95 -9.73
CA LEU A 130 -8.11 20.93 -9.28
C LEU A 130 -8.02 20.75 -7.77
N LEU A 131 -6.81 20.72 -7.22
CA LEU A 131 -6.61 20.63 -5.77
C LEU A 131 -7.22 21.81 -5.03
N LYS A 132 -6.98 23.04 -5.49
CA LYS A 132 -7.62 24.22 -4.89
C LYS A 132 -9.14 24.21 -4.92
N SER A 133 -9.77 23.44 -5.83
CA SER A 133 -11.23 23.32 -5.93
C SER A 133 -11.81 22.16 -5.12
N LEU A 134 -10.98 21.19 -4.75
CA LEU A 134 -11.32 20.05 -3.89
C LEU A 134 -11.14 20.37 -2.39
N LEU A 135 -10.56 21.54 -2.09
CA LEU A 135 -10.25 22.09 -0.78
C LEU A 135 -11.11 23.32 -0.52
#